data_AF-A0A177WQB0-F1
#
_entry.id   AF-A0A177WQB0-F1
#
_cell.length_a   1.000
_cell.length_b   1.000
_cell.length_c   1.000
_cell.angle_alpha   90.00
_cell.angle_beta   90.00
_cell.angle_gamma   90.00
#
_symmetry.space_group_name_H-M   'P 1'
#
loop_
_entity.id
_entity.type
_entity.pdbx_description
1 polymer ?
#
loop_
_entity_poly.entity_id
_entity_poly.type
_entity_poly.pdbx_seq_one_letter_code
_entity_poly.pdbx_strand_id
1 'polypeptide(L)'
;MKELIQHMEDLKLLTADAQLYKAEQTWDRLLVLLLELEEQNYRYTDVVHRLQSIGLENITAKYLEYNQPSLQIKIMKFTTVFLRMTYGDDQFKVSQRLSNQLSQCMQSPNRQVKMMASHD
;
A
#
# COMPACT_ATOMS: atom_id res chain seq x y z
N MET A 1 -15.12 5.10 2.37
CA MET A 1 -14.51 6.17 1.52
C MET A 1 -13.93 7.36 2.28
N LYS A 2 -14.67 8.07 3.15
CA LYS A 2 -14.10 9.20 3.92
C LYS A 2 -12.94 8.75 4.83
N GLU A 3 -13.09 7.61 5.50
CA GLU A 3 -12.06 7.04 6.38
C GLU A 3 -10.80 6.63 5.62
N LEU A 4 -10.95 6.02 4.45
CA LEU A 4 -9.84 5.67 3.55
C LEU A 4 -9.01 6.91 3.19
N ILE A 5 -9.67 8.01 2.80
CA ILE A 5 -9.01 9.27 2.47
C ILE A 5 -8.31 9.84 3.70
N GLN A 6 -8.98 9.87 4.85
CA GLN A 6 -8.42 10.39 6.10
C GLN A 6 -7.13 9.65 6.48
N HIS A 7 -7.14 8.31 6.48
CA HIS A 7 -5.95 7.53 6.84
C HIS A 7 -4.79 7.73 5.85
N MET A 8 -5.09 8.02 4.58
CA MET A 8 -4.06 8.35 3.63
C MET A 8 -3.47 9.75 3.83
N GLU A 9 -4.29 10.72 4.21
CA GLU A 9 -3.81 12.04 4.63
C GLU A 9 -2.96 11.93 5.90
N ASP A 10 -3.38 11.11 6.86
CA ASP A 10 -2.61 10.80 8.06
C ASP A 10 -1.23 10.23 7.67
N LEU A 11 -1.18 9.25 6.74
CA LEU A 11 0.08 8.72 6.25
C LEU A 11 0.99 9.77 5.59
N LYS A 12 0.45 10.79 4.91
CA LYS A 12 1.30 11.89 4.37
C LYS A 12 1.94 12.72 5.48
N LEU A 13 1.24 12.88 6.61
CA LEU A 13 1.72 13.63 7.76
C LEU A 13 2.70 12.81 8.62
N LEU A 14 2.57 11.49 8.63
CA LEU A 14 3.39 10.56 9.43
C LEU A 14 4.76 10.23 8.80
N THR A 15 5.36 11.18 8.07
CA THR A 15 6.60 10.94 7.29
C THR A 15 7.92 11.21 8.03
N ALA A 16 7.86 11.36 9.35
CA ALA A 16 9.05 11.45 10.20
C ALA A 16 9.39 10.07 10.78
N ASP A 17 10.68 9.72 10.85
CA ASP A 17 11.17 8.43 11.39
C ASP A 17 10.59 8.08 12.76
N ALA A 18 10.34 9.09 13.60
CA ALA A 18 9.75 8.92 14.93
C ALA A 18 8.26 8.53 14.94
N GLN A 19 7.58 8.53 13.79
CA GLN A 19 6.15 8.21 13.67
C GLN A 19 5.90 6.84 13.01
N LEU A 20 6.94 6.03 12.74
CA LEU A 20 6.80 4.74 12.06
C LEU A 20 5.80 3.78 12.73
N TYR A 21 5.76 3.76 14.07
CA TYR A 21 4.76 2.96 14.80
C TYR A 21 3.32 3.37 14.49
N LYS A 22 3.05 4.67 14.34
CA LYS A 22 1.73 5.17 13.96
C LYS A 22 1.45 4.90 12.49
N ALA A 23 2.44 5.07 11.62
CA ALA A 23 2.31 4.72 10.21
C ALA A 23 1.93 3.24 10.05
N GLU A 24 2.58 2.35 10.80
CA GLU A 24 2.26 0.92 10.84
C GLU A 24 0.81 0.64 11.25
N GLN A 25 0.26 1.35 12.25
CA GLN A 25 -1.14 1.21 12.64
C GLN A 25 -2.08 1.73 11.55
N THR A 26 -1.74 2.84 10.92
CA THR A 26 -2.53 3.42 9.84
C THR A 26 -2.57 2.51 8.62
N TRP A 27 -1.46 1.85 8.29
CA TRP A 27 -1.42 0.83 7.23
C TRP A 27 -2.29 -0.39 7.54
N ASP A 28 -2.32 -0.87 8.79
CA ASP A 28 -3.23 -1.97 9.17
C ASP A 28 -4.70 -1.58 9.00
N ARG A 29 -5.07 -0.36 9.42
CA ARG A 29 -6.45 0.15 9.25
C ARG A 29 -6.81 0.31 7.78
N LEU A 30 -5.89 0.81 6.96
CA LEU A 30 -6.09 0.92 5.51
C LEU A 30 -6.28 -0.44 4.85
N LEU A 31 -5.52 -1.46 5.25
CA LEU A 31 -5.67 -2.81 4.73
C LEU A 31 -7.06 -3.38 5.07
N VAL A 32 -7.52 -3.22 6.31
CA VAL A 32 -8.87 -3.68 6.72
C VAL A 32 -9.95 -3.00 5.89
N LEU A 33 -9.90 -1.67 5.77
CA LEU A 33 -10.87 -0.93 4.95
C LEU A 33 -10.85 -1.35 3.48
N LEU A 34 -9.66 -1.66 2.95
CA LEU A 34 -9.53 -2.10 1.55
C LEU A 34 -10.14 -3.50 1.35
N LEU A 35 -9.94 -4.43 2.28
CA LEU A 35 -10.55 -5.76 2.27
C LEU A 35 -12.08 -5.67 2.37
N GLU A 36 -12.60 -4.83 3.27
CA GLU A 36 -14.05 -4.60 3.38
C GLU A 36 -14.62 -4.05 2.06
N LEU A 37 -13.90 -3.16 1.37
CA LEU A 37 -14.33 -2.63 0.07
C LEU A 37 -14.31 -3.70 -1.04
N GLU A 38 -13.31 -4.59 -1.02
CA GLU A 38 -13.22 -5.73 -1.93
C GLU A 38 -14.41 -6.69 -1.73
N GLU A 39 -14.73 -7.04 -0.48
CA GLU A 39 -15.87 -7.92 -0.14
C GLU A 39 -17.22 -7.33 -0.55
N GLN A 40 -17.38 -6.01 -0.44
CA GLN A 40 -18.63 -5.31 -0.78
C GLN A 40 -18.83 -5.12 -2.29
N ASN A 41 -17.88 -5.55 -3.13
CA ASN A 41 -17.87 -5.34 -4.58
C ASN A 41 -18.19 -3.87 -4.96
N TYR A 42 -17.71 -2.94 -4.14
CA TYR A 42 -17.95 -1.50 -4.34
C TYR A 42 -17.39 -1.10 -5.71
N ARG A 43 -18.00 -0.12 -6.38
CA ARG A 43 -17.62 0.29 -7.75
C ARG A 43 -16.11 0.48 -7.89
N TYR A 44 -15.54 -0.58 -8.44
CA TYR A 44 -14.18 -0.80 -8.84
C TYR A 44 -13.31 0.46 -8.96
N THR A 45 -13.65 1.10 -10.08
CA THR A 45 -13.07 2.27 -10.69
C THR A 45 -13.14 3.53 -9.83
N ASP A 46 -14.21 3.74 -9.05
CA ASP A 46 -14.37 4.95 -8.26
C ASP A 46 -13.41 5.00 -7.07
N VAL A 47 -13.13 3.85 -6.46
CA VAL A 47 -12.20 3.74 -5.32
C VAL A 47 -10.76 3.88 -5.80
N VAL A 48 -10.40 3.18 -6.87
CA VAL A 48 -9.05 3.18 -7.45
C VAL A 48 -8.62 4.54 -7.93
N HIS A 49 -9.45 5.18 -8.77
CA HIS A 49 -9.09 6.48 -9.33
C HIS A 49 -8.88 7.51 -8.23
N ARG A 50 -9.65 7.44 -7.14
CA ARG A 50 -9.47 8.30 -5.97
C ARG A 50 -8.17 7.98 -5.24
N LEU A 51 -7.87 6.70 -4.99
CA LEU A 51 -6.63 6.25 -4.36
C LEU A 51 -5.37 6.68 -5.14
N GLN A 52 -5.41 6.56 -6.46
CA GLN A 52 -4.34 7.06 -7.33
C GLN A 52 -4.25 8.59 -7.31
N SER A 53 -5.38 9.30 -7.45
CA SER A 53 -5.43 10.77 -7.48
C SER A 53 -4.82 11.41 -6.24
N ILE A 54 -5.00 10.79 -5.07
CA ILE A 54 -4.43 11.28 -3.81
C ILE A 54 -2.96 10.86 -3.60
N GLY A 55 -2.36 10.14 -4.55
CA GLY A 55 -0.94 9.81 -4.57
C GLY A 55 -0.54 8.61 -3.72
N LEU A 56 -1.43 7.60 -3.56
CA LEU A 56 -1.15 6.38 -2.80
C LEU A 56 0.20 5.78 -3.16
N GLU A 57 0.51 5.65 -4.44
CA GLU A 57 1.76 5.03 -4.89
C GLU A 57 3.00 5.75 -4.40
N ASN A 58 2.95 7.09 -4.33
CA ASN A 58 4.06 7.89 -3.82
C ASN A 58 4.21 7.73 -2.31
N ILE A 59 3.10 7.61 -1.58
CA ILE A 59 3.09 7.32 -0.14
C ILE A 59 3.68 5.93 0.10
N THR A 60 3.17 4.92 -0.61
CA THR A 60 3.63 3.53 -0.54
C THR A 60 5.14 3.43 -0.82
N ALA A 61 5.61 4.02 -1.92
CA ALA A 61 7.02 4.00 -2.28
C ALA A 61 7.90 4.69 -1.23
N LYS A 62 7.46 5.83 -0.69
CA LYS A 62 8.19 6.54 0.37
C LYS A 62 8.31 5.70 1.63
N TYR A 63 7.27 4.98 2.02
CA TYR A 63 7.35 4.15 3.22
C TYR A 63 8.18 2.88 3.06
N LEU A 64 8.31 2.35 1.83
CA LEU A 64 9.22 1.24 1.55
C LEU A 64 10.70 1.64 1.71
N GLU A 65 11.04 2.92 1.51
CA GLU A 65 12.41 3.44 1.66
C GLU A 65 12.94 3.39 3.10
N TYR A 66 12.07 3.37 4.12
CA TYR A 66 12.50 3.21 5.51
C TYR A 66 13.10 1.83 5.81
N ASN A 67 12.96 0.86 4.88
CA ASN A 67 13.52 -0.48 5.00
C ASN A 67 13.17 -1.21 6.30
N GLN A 68 12.05 -0.84 6.93
CA GLN A 68 11.58 -1.45 8.16
C GLN A 68 10.78 -2.72 7.82
N PRO A 69 11.22 -3.93 8.24
CA PRO A 69 10.61 -5.18 7.79
C PRO A 69 9.12 -5.31 8.09
N SER A 70 8.67 -4.88 9.28
CA SER A 70 7.26 -4.90 9.69
C SER A 70 6.39 -4.06 8.77
N LEU A 71 6.86 -2.85 8.44
CA LEU A 71 6.16 -1.92 7.57
C LEU A 71 6.14 -2.40 6.12
N GLN A 72 7.26 -2.96 5.63
CA GLN A 72 7.32 -3.56 4.30
C GLN A 72 6.29 -4.69 4.15
N ILE A 73 6.18 -5.61 5.11
CA ILE A 73 5.18 -6.69 5.07
C ILE A 73 3.75 -6.14 4.98
N LYS A 74 3.42 -5.09 5.75
CA LYS A 74 2.09 -4.47 5.74
C LYS A 74 1.78 -3.82 4.38
N ILE A 75 2.72 -3.04 3.87
CA ILE A 75 2.62 -2.38 2.57
C ILE A 75 2.45 -3.40 1.45
N MET A 76 3.17 -4.52 1.52
CA MET A 76 3.05 -5.59 0.54
C MET A 76 1.67 -6.22 0.53
N LYS A 77 1.13 -6.58 1.71
CA LYS A 77 -0.26 -7.08 1.82
C LYS A 77 -1.27 -6.11 1.23
N PHE A 78 -1.13 -4.83 1.59
CA PHE A 78 -1.98 -3.78 1.05
C PHE A 78 -1.87 -3.68 -0.48
N THR A 79 -0.64 -3.70 -1.01
CA THR A 79 -0.39 -3.61 -2.45
C THR A 79 -0.99 -4.80 -3.20
N THR A 80 -0.87 -6.03 -2.68
CA THR A 80 -1.49 -7.21 -3.29
C THR A 80 -3.00 -7.08 -3.38
N VAL A 81 -3.69 -6.67 -2.31
CA VAL A 81 -5.15 -6.47 -2.34
C VAL A 81 -5.50 -5.35 -3.33
N PHE A 82 -4.77 -4.23 -3.28
CA PHE A 82 -4.98 -3.12 -4.18
C PHE A 82 -4.77 -3.50 -5.66
N LEU A 83 -3.82 -4.38 -5.96
CA LEU A 83 -3.56 -4.92 -7.31
C LEU A 83 -4.59 -5.96 -7.76
N ARG A 84 -5.17 -6.74 -6.85
CA ARG A 84 -6.26 -7.67 -7.20
C ARG A 84 -7.53 -6.94 -7.55
N MET A 85 -7.86 -5.94 -6.73
CA MET A 85 -8.85 -4.96 -7.07
C MET A 85 -8.47 -4.40 -8.45
N THR A 86 -7.26 -3.83 -8.56
CA THR A 86 -6.46 -3.43 -9.75
C THR A 86 -6.77 -3.98 -11.13
N TYR A 87 -6.94 -5.29 -11.16
CA TYR A 87 -6.46 -6.13 -12.25
C TYR A 87 -7.29 -6.01 -13.54
N GLY A 88 -8.52 -5.49 -13.44
CA GLY A 88 -9.41 -5.28 -14.58
C GLY A 88 -9.46 -3.85 -15.11
N ASP A 89 -8.69 -2.92 -14.53
CA ASP A 89 -8.67 -1.52 -14.94
C ASP A 89 -7.41 -1.20 -15.77
N ASP A 90 -7.55 -1.22 -17.10
CA ASP A 90 -6.47 -0.90 -18.04
C ASP A 90 -5.93 0.55 -17.88
N GLN A 91 -6.65 1.42 -17.16
CA GLN A 91 -6.19 2.78 -16.85
C GLN A 91 -5.27 2.81 -15.65
N PHE A 92 -5.30 1.78 -14.81
CA PHE A 92 -4.42 1.66 -13.65
C PHE A 92 -2.99 1.32 -14.08
N LYS A 93 -2.05 2.22 -13.75
CA LYS A 93 -0.62 2.03 -14.04
C LYS A 93 0.19 2.25 -12.77
N VAL A 94 0.79 1.18 -12.26
CA VAL A 94 1.78 1.24 -11.19
C VAL A 94 2.94 2.11 -11.63
N SER A 95 3.27 3.15 -10.88
CA SER A 95 4.44 3.99 -11.14
C SER A 95 5.74 3.17 -11.09
N GLN A 96 6.68 3.54 -11.95
CA GLN A 96 8.01 2.92 -11.99
C GLN A 96 8.71 2.93 -10.62
N ARG A 97 8.52 4.00 -9.83
CA ARG A 97 9.08 4.10 -8.48
C ARG A 97 8.55 3.01 -7.56
N LEU A 98 7.23 2.81 -7.52
CA LEU A 98 6.62 1.77 -6.71
C LEU A 98 7.06 0.38 -7.19
N SER A 99 7.09 0.15 -8.50
CA SER A 99 7.60 -1.10 -9.08
C SER A 99 9.03 -1.41 -8.64
N ASN A 100 9.92 -0.41 -8.64
CA ASN A 100 11.30 -0.58 -8.21
C ASN A 100 11.40 -0.92 -6.71
N GLN A 101 10.60 -0.26 -5.87
CA GLN A 101 10.59 -0.51 -4.41
C GLN A 101 10.07 -1.91 -4.08
N LEU A 102 9.03 -2.38 -4.77
CA LEU A 102 8.53 -3.75 -4.61
C LEU A 102 9.59 -4.79 -5.03
N SER A 103 10.31 -4.52 -6.12
CA SER A 103 11.43 -5.38 -6.56
C SER A 103 12.55 -5.44 -5.51
N GLN A 104 12.84 -4.32 -4.84
CA GLN A 104 13.80 -4.30 -3.72
C GLN A 104 13.34 -5.14 -2.54
N CYS A 105 12.03 -5.15 -2.22
CA CYS A 105 11.48 -6.03 -1.18
C CYS A 105 11.68 -7.52 -1.52
N MET A 106 11.53 -7.93 -2.79
CA MET A 106 11.81 -9.31 -3.24
C MET A 106 13.28 -9.70 -3.06
N GLN A 107 14.19 -8.73 -3.13
CA GLN A 107 15.62 -8.92 -2.93
C GLN A 107 16.04 -8.75 -1.46
N SER A 108 15.11 -8.45 -0.56
CA SER A 108 15.40 -8.20 0.85
C SER A 108 16.12 -9.38 1.51
N PRO A 109 17.19 -9.14 2.29
CA PRO A 109 17.84 -10.18 3.08
C PRO A 109 16.95 -10.65 4.24
N ASN A 110 15.90 -9.91 4.60
CA ASN A 110 14.95 -10.33 5.62
C ASN A 110 14.05 -11.45 5.07
N ARG A 111 14.15 -12.64 5.67
CA ARG A 111 13.43 -13.84 5.22
C ARG A 111 11.90 -13.64 5.22
N GLN A 112 11.33 -12.92 6.18
CA GLN A 112 9.88 -12.71 6.25
C GLN A 112 9.39 -11.78 5.14
N VAL A 113 10.11 -10.68 4.90
CA VAL A 113 9.82 -9.77 3.77
C VAL A 113 9.94 -10.53 2.47
N LYS A 114 11.02 -11.29 2.27
CA LYS A 114 11.25 -12.09 1.07
C LYS A 114 10.17 -13.15 0.83
N MET A 115 9.73 -13.86 1.87
CA MET A 115 8.66 -14.86 1.76
C MET A 115 7.33 -14.19 1.37
N MET A 116 6.99 -13.05 2.00
CA MET A 116 5.81 -12.28 1.65
C MET A 116 5.88 -11.76 0.20
N ALA A 117 7.08 -11.39 -0.26
CA ALA A 117 7.33 -10.88 -1.61
C ALA A 117 7.39 -11.91 -2.72
N SER A 118 7.65 -13.16 -2.38
CA SER A 118 7.72 -14.26 -3.34
C SER A 118 6.39 -15.02 -3.44
N HIS A 119 5.37 -14.62 -2.67
CA HIS A 119 4.01 -15.13 -2.78
C HIS A 119 3.16 -14.14 -3.57
N ASP A 120 3.33 -14.17 -4.89
CA ASP A 120 2.35 -13.73 -5.89
C ASP A 120 2.13 -14.91 -6.86
#